data_AF-A0A1G2U9R3-F1
#
_entry.id   AF-A0A1G2U9R3-F1
#
_cell.length_a   1.000
_cell.length_b   1.000
_cell.length_c   1.000
_cell.angle_alpha   90.00
_cell.angle_beta   90.00
_cell.angle_gamma   90.00
#
_symmetry.space_group_name_H-M   'P 1'
#
loop_
_entity.id
_entity.type
_entity.pdbx_description
1 polymer ?
#
loop_
_entity_poly.entity_id
_entity_poly.type
_entity_poly.pdbx_seq_one_letter_code
_entity_poly.pdbx_strand_id
1 'polypeptide(L)'
;MNPAEEIVKFWLQMNGYFLQSSIRLPRNKEIDILAIDTKGNKFHIEVSVSVRMANYKFNAKELAKKFSINKFLSISKEVKSKIGSNYQKKFVVGKVLRGNKDIRDEFITECKKLNIDVLKFDDILKEVSDSLSTHSHLNPIIKAIQLSKIFNY
;
A
#
# COMPACT_ATOMS: atom_id res chain seq x y z
N MET A 1 0.03 14.19 -5.58
CA MET A 1 0.01 13.60 -4.24
C MET A 1 -1.07 12.53 -4.24
N ASN A 2 -0.73 11.28 -3.93
CA ASN A 2 -1.68 10.17 -3.88
C ASN A 2 -2.22 10.04 -2.44
N PRO A 3 -3.51 10.33 -2.16
CA PRO A 3 -4.03 10.31 -0.80
C PRO A 3 -3.87 8.97 -0.08
N ALA A 4 -3.97 7.87 -0.81
CA ALA A 4 -3.85 6.54 -0.24
C ALA A 4 -2.42 6.25 0.23
N GLU A 5 -1.43 6.65 -0.56
CA GLU A 5 -0.02 6.54 -0.20
C GLU A 5 0.26 7.38 1.06
N GLU A 6 -0.25 8.61 1.14
CA GLU A 6 -0.09 9.46 2.33
C GLU A 6 -0.70 8.84 3.60
N ILE A 7 -1.87 8.21 3.48
CA ILE A 7 -2.51 7.49 4.60
C ILE A 7 -1.65 6.30 5.03
N VAL A 8 -1.15 5.52 4.08
CA VAL A 8 -0.26 4.37 4.36
C VAL A 8 1.05 4.84 5.00
N LYS A 9 1.65 5.94 4.52
CA LYS A 9 2.86 6.52 5.13
C LYS A 9 2.60 6.95 6.58
N PHE A 10 1.49 7.65 6.83
CA PHE A 10 1.13 8.07 8.18
C PHE A 10 0.95 6.85 9.11
N TRP A 11 0.22 5.83 8.64
CA TRP A 11 0.07 4.57 9.36
C TRP A 11 1.42 3.89 9.66
N LEU A 12 2.33 3.82 8.70
CA LEU A 12 3.68 3.28 8.91
C LEU A 12 4.47 4.09 9.93
N GLN A 13 4.41 5.43 9.87
CA GLN A 13 5.10 6.32 10.82
C GLN A 13 4.57 6.15 12.25
N MET A 14 3.25 6.05 12.42
CA MET A 14 2.64 5.75 13.72
C MET A 14 3.14 4.43 14.31
N ASN A 15 3.44 3.45 13.45
CA ASN A 15 3.99 2.16 13.83
C ASN A 15 5.53 2.16 13.95
N GLY A 16 6.18 3.33 13.95
CA GLY A 16 7.62 3.47 14.18
C GLY A 16 8.51 3.14 12.98
N TYR A 17 7.97 3.12 11.76
CA TYR A 17 8.75 2.89 10.55
C TYR A 17 9.45 4.18 10.09
N PHE A 18 10.67 4.03 9.58
CA PHE A 18 11.35 5.03 8.77
C PHE A 18 11.05 4.77 7.30
N LEU A 19 10.80 5.82 6.51
CA LEU A 19 10.32 5.68 5.14
C LEU A 19 10.99 6.65 4.16
N GLN A 20 11.11 6.19 2.92
CA GLN A 20 11.32 7.00 1.73
C GLN A 20 10.20 6.68 0.74
N SER A 21 9.50 7.68 0.23
CA SER A 21 8.32 7.48 -0.64
C SER A 21 8.45 8.19 -1.98
N SER A 22 7.55 7.85 -2.90
CA SER A 22 7.40 8.47 -4.23
C SER A 22 8.71 8.50 -5.02
N ILE A 23 9.45 7.38 -5.01
CA ILE A 23 10.79 7.30 -5.57
C ILE A 23 10.68 7.05 -7.07
N ARG A 24 10.90 8.10 -7.86
CA ARG A 24 10.90 8.01 -9.32
C ARG A 24 12.12 7.24 -9.83
N LEU A 25 11.86 6.33 -10.76
CA LEU A 25 12.85 5.53 -11.47
C LEU A 25 12.84 5.85 -12.98
N PRO A 26 13.90 5.49 -13.72
CA PRO A 26 13.89 5.59 -15.17
C PRO A 26 12.72 4.83 -15.81
N ARG A 27 12.38 5.19 -17.05
CA ARG A 27 11.29 4.56 -17.82
C ARG A 27 9.90 4.72 -17.17
N ASN A 28 9.69 5.86 -16.51
CA ASN A 28 8.41 6.23 -15.89
C ASN A 28 7.91 5.19 -14.87
N LYS A 29 8.83 4.55 -14.16
CA LYS A 29 8.51 3.66 -13.05
C LYS A 29 8.63 4.42 -11.74
N GLU A 30 7.97 3.91 -10.71
CA GLU A 30 7.95 4.50 -9.39
C GLU A 30 7.92 3.39 -8.36
N ILE A 31 8.66 3.59 -7.26
CA ILE A 31 8.48 2.82 -6.02
C ILE A 31 7.65 3.69 -5.09
N ASP A 32 6.50 3.17 -4.66
CA ASP A 32 5.58 3.96 -3.83
C ASP A 32 6.22 4.22 -2.46
N ILE A 33 6.63 3.18 -1.73
CA ILE A 33 7.23 3.31 -0.40
C ILE A 33 8.34 2.27 -0.19
N LEU A 34 9.50 2.72 0.28
CA LEU A 34 10.51 1.90 0.95
C LEU A 34 10.47 2.20 2.44
N ALA A 35 10.46 1.17 3.28
CA ALA A 35 10.38 1.34 4.72
C ALA A 35 11.35 0.42 5.48
N ILE A 36 11.77 0.86 6.66
CA ILE A 36 12.57 0.09 7.62
C ILE A 36 11.89 0.18 8.99
N ASP A 37 11.68 -0.96 9.65
CA ASP A 37 11.14 -0.99 11.01
C ASP A 37 12.23 -0.84 12.08
N THR A 38 11.83 -0.74 13.35
CA THR A 38 12.76 -0.60 14.49
C THR A 38 13.66 -1.82 14.72
N LYS A 39 13.35 -2.96 14.11
CA LYS A 39 14.15 -4.19 14.16
C LYS A 39 15.12 -4.29 12.97
N GLY A 40 15.12 -3.31 12.06
CA GLY A 40 15.95 -3.30 10.86
C GLY A 40 15.40 -4.13 9.70
N ASN A 41 14.16 -4.64 9.79
CA ASN A 41 13.51 -5.30 8.66
C ASN A 41 13.18 -4.28 7.58
N LYS A 42 13.35 -4.67 6.32
CA LYS A 42 13.22 -3.77 5.18
C LYS A 42 12.05 -4.18 4.32
N PHE A 43 11.31 -3.20 3.83
CA PHE A 43 10.06 -3.41 3.13
C PHE A 43 10.03 -2.61 1.83
N HIS A 44 9.61 -3.27 0.76
CA HIS A 44 9.14 -2.64 -0.47
C HIS A 44 7.62 -2.71 -0.48
N ILE A 45 6.99 -1.55 -0.39
CA ILE A 45 5.54 -1.42 -0.22
C ILE A 45 4.98 -0.67 -1.44
N GLU A 46 3.99 -1.29 -2.06
CA GLU A 46 3.22 -0.70 -3.17
C GLU A 46 1.78 -0.46 -2.70
N VAL A 47 1.12 0.57 -3.22
CA VAL A 47 -0.22 0.99 -2.80
C VAL A 47 -1.13 1.12 -4.01
N SER A 48 -2.23 0.39 -4.03
CA SER A 48 -3.24 0.49 -5.09
C SER A 48 -4.63 0.41 -4.51
N VAL A 49 -5.37 1.52 -4.53
CA VAL A 49 -6.74 1.59 -3.98
C VAL A 49 -7.76 2.11 -5.01
N SER A 50 -7.37 2.18 -6.28
CA SER A 50 -8.18 2.84 -7.32
C SER A 50 -9.45 2.06 -7.70
N VAL A 51 -10.47 2.78 -8.20
CA VAL A 51 -11.69 2.18 -8.80
C VAL A 51 -11.37 1.26 -9.99
N ARG A 52 -10.27 1.52 -10.70
CA ARG A 52 -9.79 0.60 -11.76
C ARG A 52 -9.35 -0.75 -11.18
N MET A 53 -8.87 -0.75 -9.94
CA MET A 53 -8.57 -1.98 -9.22
C MET A 53 -9.85 -2.74 -8.83
N ALA A 54 -10.93 -1.99 -8.60
CA ALA A 54 -12.25 -2.52 -8.31
C ALA A 54 -12.99 -3.06 -9.56
N ASN A 55 -12.41 -3.14 -10.76
CA ASN A 55 -13.12 -3.70 -11.93
C ASN A 55 -12.15 -4.38 -12.91
N TYR A 56 -11.72 -5.59 -12.60
CA TYR A 56 -10.82 -6.37 -13.45
C TYR A 56 -11.53 -7.45 -14.26
N LYS A 57 -11.00 -7.68 -15.47
CA LYS A 57 -11.39 -8.77 -16.37
C LYS A 57 -10.67 -10.10 -16.05
N PHE A 58 -9.49 -10.02 -15.42
CA PHE A 58 -8.66 -11.18 -15.09
C PHE A 58 -9.17 -11.90 -13.83
N ASN A 59 -8.83 -13.19 -13.69
CA ASN A 59 -9.00 -13.87 -12.41
C ASN A 59 -7.93 -13.42 -11.39
N ALA A 60 -8.14 -13.76 -10.11
CA ALA A 60 -7.25 -13.38 -9.01
C ALA A 60 -5.77 -13.78 -9.25
N LYS A 61 -5.54 -14.97 -9.81
CA LYS A 61 -4.20 -15.52 -10.08
C LYS A 61 -3.46 -14.75 -11.17
N GLU A 62 -4.13 -14.49 -12.29
CA GLU A 62 -3.59 -13.70 -13.39
C GLU A 62 -3.27 -12.27 -12.94
N LEU A 63 -4.17 -11.69 -12.15
CA LEU A 63 -4.01 -10.35 -11.60
C LEU A 63 -2.80 -10.28 -10.66
N ALA A 64 -2.69 -11.22 -9.71
CA ALA A 64 -1.57 -11.30 -8.77
C ALA A 64 -0.23 -11.44 -9.49
N LYS A 65 -0.16 -12.30 -10.52
CA LYS A 65 1.03 -12.45 -11.37
C LYS A 65 1.38 -11.14 -12.09
N LYS A 66 0.39 -10.49 -12.71
CA LYS A 66 0.60 -9.22 -13.43
C LYS A 66 1.14 -8.14 -12.51
N PHE A 67 0.58 -7.99 -11.31
CA PHE A 67 1.07 -7.03 -10.32
C PHE A 67 2.47 -7.40 -9.80
N SER A 68 2.71 -8.67 -9.49
CA SER A 68 4.03 -9.14 -9.07
C SER A 68 5.11 -8.78 -10.10
N ILE A 69 4.84 -9.00 -11.39
CA ILE A 69 5.78 -8.65 -12.45
C ILE A 69 5.97 -7.14 -12.52
N ASN A 70 4.87 -6.39 -12.67
CA ASN A 70 4.95 -4.96 -12.97
C ASN A 70 5.50 -4.14 -11.80
N LYS A 71 4.99 -4.39 -10.60
CA LYS A 71 5.28 -3.56 -9.42
C LYS A 71 6.45 -4.06 -8.58
N PHE A 72 6.80 -5.34 -8.63
CA PHE A 72 7.88 -5.88 -7.79
C PHE A 72 9.07 -6.40 -8.60
N LEU A 73 8.86 -7.36 -9.51
CA LEU A 73 9.98 -7.99 -10.22
C LEU A 73 10.69 -7.01 -11.15
N SER A 74 9.92 -6.18 -11.87
CA SER A 74 10.46 -5.29 -12.90
C SER A 74 11.33 -4.14 -12.37
N ILE A 75 11.28 -3.86 -11.06
CA ILE A 75 12.07 -2.82 -10.37
C ILE A 75 12.94 -3.40 -9.25
N SER A 76 13.04 -4.72 -9.19
CA SER A 76 13.72 -5.40 -8.08
C SER A 76 15.20 -5.05 -7.97
N LYS A 77 15.87 -4.72 -9.08
CA LYS A 77 17.30 -4.31 -9.05
C LYS A 77 17.46 -2.93 -8.40
N GLU A 78 16.58 -2.01 -8.73
CA GLU A 78 16.55 -0.64 -8.22
C GLU A 78 16.16 -0.59 -6.75
N VAL A 79 15.23 -1.45 -6.32
CA VAL A 79 14.92 -1.63 -4.89
C VAL A 79 16.14 -2.17 -4.14
N LYS A 80 16.79 -3.21 -4.70
CA LYS A 80 17.99 -3.80 -4.08
C LYS A 80 19.15 -2.83 -3.93
N SER A 81 19.35 -1.93 -4.90
CA SER A 81 20.42 -0.93 -4.78
C SER A 81 20.15 0.13 -3.71
N LYS A 82 18.89 0.35 -3.33
CA LYS A 82 18.48 1.35 -2.32
C LYS A 82 18.45 0.80 -0.90
N ILE A 83 17.86 -0.38 -0.71
CA ILE A 83 17.65 -0.96 0.64
C ILE A 83 18.38 -2.29 0.85
N GLY A 84 19.04 -2.84 -0.18
CA GLY A 84 19.75 -4.12 -0.09
C GLY A 84 18.93 -5.32 -0.56
N SER A 85 19.55 -6.49 -0.54
CA SER A 85 18.99 -7.73 -1.13
C SER A 85 17.90 -8.40 -0.30
N ASN A 86 17.93 -8.24 1.02
CA ASN A 86 16.98 -8.85 1.95
C ASN A 86 15.89 -7.84 2.32
N TYR A 87 14.72 -7.98 1.69
CA TYR A 87 13.53 -7.18 1.97
C TYR A 87 12.26 -8.00 1.75
N GLN A 88 11.20 -7.58 2.43
CA GLN A 88 9.87 -8.15 2.29
C GLN A 88 9.02 -7.29 1.34
N LYS A 89 8.16 -7.95 0.56
CA LYS A 89 7.24 -7.27 -0.35
C LYS A 89 5.89 -7.15 0.33
N LYS A 90 5.37 -5.94 0.43
CA LYS A 90 4.01 -5.68 0.89
C LYS A 90 3.20 -4.99 -0.20
N PHE A 91 1.94 -5.33 -0.33
CA PHE A 91 1.03 -4.67 -1.25
C PHE A 91 -0.24 -4.23 -0.51
N VAL A 92 -0.51 -2.94 -0.51
CA VAL A 92 -1.72 -2.37 0.10
C VAL A 92 -2.80 -2.25 -0.95
N VAL A 93 -3.94 -2.91 -0.72
CA VAL A 93 -5.02 -3.01 -1.69
C VAL A 93 -6.37 -2.57 -1.11
N GLY A 94 -7.08 -1.74 -1.88
CA GLY A 94 -8.52 -1.55 -1.73
C GLY A 94 -9.32 -2.75 -2.23
N LYS A 95 -10.61 -2.56 -2.53
CA LYS A 95 -11.47 -3.60 -3.14
C LYS A 95 -10.93 -4.07 -4.49
N VAL A 96 -11.12 -5.35 -4.80
CA VAL A 96 -10.73 -5.96 -6.07
C VAL A 96 -11.94 -6.67 -6.65
N LEU A 97 -12.69 -6.05 -7.56
CA LEU A 97 -13.91 -6.69 -8.10
C LEU A 97 -13.66 -7.33 -9.46
N ARG A 98 -14.35 -8.46 -9.67
CA ARG A 98 -14.54 -9.10 -10.98
C ARG A 98 -16.03 -9.05 -11.30
N GLY A 99 -16.43 -8.08 -12.12
CA GLY A 99 -17.83 -7.67 -12.19
C GLY A 99 -18.27 -7.09 -10.84
N ASN A 100 -19.37 -7.59 -10.27
CA ASN A 100 -19.87 -7.13 -8.97
C ASN A 100 -19.31 -7.92 -7.77
N LYS A 101 -18.54 -8.99 -8.01
CA LYS A 101 -17.98 -9.83 -6.94
C LYS A 101 -16.64 -9.28 -6.47
N ASP A 102 -16.51 -8.99 -5.17
CA ASP A 102 -15.21 -8.74 -4.56
C ASP A 102 -14.42 -10.05 -4.46
N ILE A 103 -13.29 -10.12 -5.17
CA ILE A 103 -12.36 -11.25 -5.22
C ILE A 103 -11.07 -10.95 -4.44
N ARG A 104 -11.06 -9.93 -3.59
CA ARG A 104 -9.87 -9.50 -2.83
C ARG A 104 -9.24 -10.61 -2.01
N ASP A 105 -10.00 -11.48 -1.35
CA ASP A 105 -9.42 -12.56 -0.54
C ASP A 105 -8.77 -13.67 -1.41
N GLU A 106 -9.35 -13.96 -2.58
CA GLU A 106 -8.73 -14.84 -3.58
C GLU A 106 -7.42 -14.21 -4.09
N PHE A 107 -7.43 -12.91 -4.36
CA PHE A 107 -6.25 -12.16 -4.79
C PHE A 107 -5.14 -12.15 -3.72
N ILE A 108 -5.47 -11.93 -2.45
CA ILE A 108 -4.54 -12.02 -1.31
C ILE A 108 -3.87 -13.39 -1.27
N THR A 109 -4.66 -14.46 -1.42
CA THR A 109 -4.16 -15.84 -1.41
C THR A 109 -3.17 -16.09 -2.55
N GLU A 110 -3.45 -15.59 -3.75
CA GLU A 110 -2.56 -15.73 -4.90
C GLU A 110 -1.28 -14.88 -4.78
N CYS A 111 -1.37 -13.68 -4.19
CA CYS A 111 -0.19 -12.87 -3.88
C CYS A 111 0.72 -13.52 -2.85
N LYS A 112 0.16 -14.16 -1.81
CA LYS A 112 0.94 -14.87 -0.79
C LYS A 112 1.77 -16.00 -1.38
N LYS A 113 1.24 -16.74 -2.37
CA LYS A 113 1.98 -17.76 -3.14
C LYS A 113 3.18 -17.18 -3.91
N LEU A 114 3.21 -15.86 -4.13
CA LEU A 114 4.30 -15.12 -4.79
C LEU A 114 5.22 -14.41 -3.79
N ASN A 115 5.15 -14.73 -2.50
CA ASN A 115 5.89 -14.08 -1.41
C ASN A 115 5.64 -12.57 -1.34
N ILE A 116 4.38 -12.17 -1.53
CA ILE A 116 3.90 -10.80 -1.36
C ILE A 116 2.83 -10.82 -0.28
N ASP A 117 3.11 -10.15 0.84
CA ASP A 117 2.10 -9.95 1.87
C ASP A 117 1.16 -8.83 1.45
N VAL A 118 -0.14 -9.05 1.61
CA VAL A 118 -1.16 -8.09 1.18
C VAL A 118 -1.89 -7.55 2.39
N LEU A 119 -1.97 -6.23 2.48
CA LEU A 119 -2.71 -5.50 3.51
C LEU A 119 -3.97 -4.90 2.90
N LYS A 120 -5.10 -5.01 3.61
CA LYS A 120 -6.34 -4.37 3.17
C LYS A 120 -6.29 -2.90 3.58
N PHE A 121 -6.56 -2.03 2.61
CA PHE A 121 -6.55 -0.59 2.87
C PHE A 121 -7.63 -0.16 3.87
N ASP A 122 -8.78 -0.85 3.90
CA ASP A 122 -9.86 -0.56 4.84
C ASP A 122 -9.42 -0.75 6.31
N ASP A 123 -8.59 -1.77 6.57
CA ASP A 123 -8.05 -2.04 7.90
C ASP A 123 -7.08 -0.92 8.33
N ILE A 124 -6.18 -0.52 7.42
CA ILE A 124 -5.26 0.61 7.64
C ILE A 124 -6.04 1.91 7.89
N LEU A 125 -7.06 2.18 7.09
CA LEU A 125 -7.87 3.39 7.21
C LEU A 125 -8.61 3.43 8.55
N LYS A 126 -9.12 2.28 9.00
CA LYS A 126 -9.75 2.14 10.31
C LYS A 126 -8.76 2.43 11.44
N GLU A 127 -7.59 1.81 11.43
CA GLU A 127 -6.55 2.05 12.44
C GLU A 127 -6.10 3.52 12.48
N VAL A 128 -5.89 4.14 11.31
CA VAL A 128 -5.59 5.57 11.23
C VAL A 128 -6.73 6.38 11.84
N SER A 129 -7.98 6.15 11.42
CA SER A 129 -9.14 6.86 11.96
C SER A 129 -9.28 6.71 13.48
N ASP A 130 -9.06 5.51 14.01
CA ASP A 130 -9.15 5.23 15.45
C ASP A 130 -8.06 5.95 16.24
N SER A 131 -6.86 6.08 15.68
CA SER A 131 -5.72 6.79 16.30
C SER A 131 -5.86 8.31 16.34
N LEU A 132 -6.72 8.88 15.47
CA LEU A 132 -6.92 10.31 15.39
C LEU A 132 -7.68 10.80 16.64
N SER A 133 -6.93 11.43 17.54
CA SER A 133 -7.45 12.26 18.64
C SER A 133 -7.82 13.66 18.13
N THR A 134 -8.37 14.52 18.98
CA THR A 134 -8.76 15.91 18.65
C THR A 134 -7.59 16.87 18.37
N HIS A 135 -6.33 16.43 18.45
CA HIS A 135 -5.18 17.30 18.23
C HIS A 135 -4.92 17.57 16.74
N SER A 136 -4.42 18.77 16.45
CA SER A 136 -4.21 19.27 15.08
C SER A 136 -3.08 18.52 14.37
N HIS A 137 -3.43 17.70 13.38
CA HIS A 137 -2.45 17.17 12.43
C HIS A 137 -2.15 18.19 11.33
N LEU A 138 -0.86 18.44 11.07
CA LEU A 138 -0.41 19.34 10.00
C LEU A 138 -0.64 18.77 8.59
N ASN A 139 -0.77 17.45 8.45
CA ASN A 139 -1.04 16.81 7.16
C ASN A 139 -2.52 17.01 6.77
N PRO A 140 -2.81 17.71 5.64
CA PRO A 140 -4.18 18.06 5.26
C PRO A 140 -5.06 16.85 4.93
N ILE A 141 -4.48 15.75 4.42
CA ILE A 141 -5.24 14.50 4.15
C ILE A 141 -5.66 13.86 5.46
N ILE A 142 -4.75 13.79 6.43
CA ILE A 142 -5.02 13.25 7.76
C ILE A 142 -6.04 14.13 8.48
N LYS A 143 -5.91 15.46 8.37
CA LYS A 143 -6.89 16.42 8.88
C LYS A 143 -8.26 16.25 8.24
N ALA A 144 -8.35 15.95 6.95
CA ALA A 144 -9.63 15.67 6.29
C ALA A 144 -10.31 14.41 6.85
N ILE A 145 -9.55 13.35 7.15
CA ILE A 145 -10.06 12.14 7.82
C ILE A 145 -10.53 12.46 9.25
N GLN A 146 -9.77 13.29 9.97
CA GLN A 146 -10.15 13.74 11.32
C GLN A 146 -11.47 14.54 11.30
N LEU A 147 -11.63 15.45 10.34
CA LEU A 147 -12.87 16.23 10.20
C LEU A 147 -14.05 15.34 9.79
N SER A 148 -13.86 14.39 8.86
CA SER A 148 -14.94 13.48 8.46
C SER A 148 -15.40 12.60 9.62
N LYS A 149 -14.53 12.25 10.56
CA LYS A 149 -14.90 11.56 11.80
C LYS A 149 -15.78 12.41 12.72
N ILE A 150 -15.53 13.73 12.79
CA ILE A 150 -16.29 14.66 13.63
C ILE A 150 -17.69 14.93 13.06
N PHE A 151 -17.82 15.05 11.73
CA PHE A 151 -19.07 15.46 11.08
C PHE A 151 -19.96 14.32 10.57
N ASN A 152 -19.53 13.05 10.64
CA ASN A 152 -20.33 11.88 10.26
C ASN A 152 -20.96 11.13 11.45
N TYR A 153 -21.15 11.81 12.59
CA TYR A 153 -21.96 11.35 13.72
C TYR A 153 -23.10 12.32 13.97
#